data_AF-A0A1C7D8V1-F1
#
_entry.id   AF-A0A1C7D8V1-F1
#
_cell.length_a   1.000
_cell.length_b   1.000
_cell.length_c   1.000
_cell.angle_alpha   90.00
_cell.angle_beta   90.00
_cell.angle_gamma   90.00
#
_symmetry.space_group_name_H-M   'P 1'
#
loop_
_entity.id
_entity.type
_entity.pdbx_description
1 polymer ?
#
loop_
_entity_poly.entity_id
_entity_poly.type
_entity_poly.pdbx_seq_one_letter_code
_entity_poly.pdbx_strand_id
1 'polypeptide(L)'
;MKKLTAIIAAGAFAAIATPAMADHHMEGEKKAKSDKWEVVETNSRGQATMVRNGDTTIAVCMKGKTDNCINPREAGLKWGNRPLAYWPGQPASSM
;
A
#
# COMPACT_ATOMS: atom_id res chain seq x y z
N MET A 1 -65.04 -0.68 21.59
CA MET A 1 -64.85 -1.87 22.43
C MET A 1 -64.26 -2.99 21.58
N LYS A 2 -63.17 -3.63 22.05
CA LYS A 2 -62.67 -4.97 21.66
C LYS A 2 -62.14 -5.09 20.20
N LYS A 3 -60.93 -5.55 19.89
CA LYS A 3 -59.89 -6.27 20.66
C LYS A 3 -58.50 -5.94 20.12
N LEU A 4 -57.54 -5.88 21.04
CA LEU A 4 -56.11 -6.01 20.78
C LEU A 4 -55.81 -7.40 20.19
N THR A 5 -55.13 -7.43 19.04
CA THR A 5 -54.33 -8.57 18.59
C THR A 5 -52.88 -8.15 18.63
N ALA A 6 -52.20 -8.58 19.70
CA ALA A 6 -50.76 -8.68 19.77
C ALA A 6 -50.28 -9.93 18.99
N ILE A 7 -48.96 -10.02 18.84
CA ILE A 7 -48.15 -11.08 18.22
C ILE A 7 -47.76 -10.74 16.78
N ILE A 8 -46.54 -10.22 16.60
CA ILE A 8 -45.43 -10.98 15.98
C ILE A 8 -44.13 -10.59 16.70
N ALA A 9 -43.49 -11.60 17.27
CA ALA A 9 -42.16 -11.53 17.85
C ALA A 9 -41.09 -11.52 16.75
N ALA A 10 -39.90 -11.02 17.13
CA ALA A 10 -38.62 -11.22 16.45
C ALA A 10 -38.48 -10.61 15.05
N GLY A 11 -38.01 -9.36 15.01
CA GLY A 11 -37.40 -8.76 13.83
C GLY A 11 -36.14 -8.03 14.27
N ALA A 12 -35.00 -8.71 14.11
CA ALA A 12 -33.64 -8.29 14.44
C ALA A 12 -33.42 -6.77 14.48
N PHE A 13 -32.85 -6.28 15.60
CA PHE A 13 -32.00 -5.09 15.57
C PHE A 13 -30.89 -5.37 14.55
N ALA A 14 -31.08 -4.92 13.31
CA ALA A 14 -30.02 -4.84 12.33
C ALA A 14 -29.08 -3.73 12.82
N ALA A 15 -28.21 -4.09 13.75
CA ALA A 15 -26.97 -3.35 13.97
C ALA A 15 -26.31 -3.31 12.60
N ILE A 16 -26.37 -2.15 11.96
CA ILE A 16 -25.65 -1.84 10.75
C ILE A 16 -24.19 -1.77 11.20
N ALA A 17 -23.58 -2.94 11.37
CA ALA A 17 -22.15 -3.10 11.41
C ALA A 17 -21.68 -2.78 10.00
N THR A 18 -21.63 -1.48 9.67
CA THR A 18 -20.80 -1.02 8.57
C THR A 18 -19.41 -1.52 8.90
N PRO A 19 -18.80 -2.41 8.09
CA PRO A 19 -17.38 -2.66 8.25
C PRO A 19 -16.72 -1.28 8.12
N ALA A 20 -15.93 -0.90 9.12
CA ALA A 20 -14.95 0.15 8.93
C ALA A 20 -14.04 -0.38 7.81
N MET A 21 -14.31 0.05 6.58
CA MET A 21 -13.47 -0.27 5.45
C MET A 21 -12.17 0.46 5.74
N ALA A 22 -11.16 -0.29 6.16
CA ALA A 22 -9.80 0.14 6.02
C ALA A 22 -9.65 0.60 4.57
N ASP A 23 -9.12 1.81 4.36
CA ASP A 23 -8.68 2.32 3.07
C ASP A 23 -7.61 1.38 2.50
N HIS A 24 -8.04 0.22 2.02
CA HIS A 24 -7.28 -0.58 1.10
C HIS A 24 -7.34 0.19 -0.21
N HIS A 25 -6.29 0.98 -0.46
CA HIS A 25 -5.98 1.67 -1.70
C HIS A 25 -6.28 0.82 -2.93
N MET A 26 -7.54 0.77 -3.39
CA MET A 26 -7.97 -0.04 -4.51
C MET A 26 -9.20 0.57 -5.18
N GLU A 27 -9.20 1.88 -5.45
CA GLU A 27 -10.07 2.42 -6.50
C GLU A 27 -9.34 3.49 -7.29
N GLY A 28 -9.00 3.15 -8.55
CA GLY A 28 -8.67 4.16 -9.56
C GLY A 28 -7.20 4.36 -9.89
N GLU A 29 -6.29 3.48 -9.47
CA GLU A 29 -4.97 3.47 -10.09
C GLU A 29 -5.13 2.96 -11.53
N LYS A 30 -5.25 3.90 -12.47
CA LYS A 30 -4.69 3.68 -13.79
C LYS A 30 -3.32 3.09 -13.51
N LYS A 31 -3.12 1.80 -13.82
CA LYS A 31 -1.77 1.24 -13.92
C LYS A 31 -1.05 2.19 -14.85
N ALA A 32 -0.28 3.12 -14.27
CA ALA A 32 0.50 4.05 -15.04
C ALA A 32 1.39 3.14 -15.86
N LYS A 33 1.16 3.18 -17.16
CA LYS A 33 1.80 2.32 -18.14
C LYS A 33 3.24 2.78 -18.21
N SER A 34 4.03 2.31 -17.26
CA SER A 34 5.43 2.66 -17.08
C SER A 34 6.08 1.57 -16.23
N ASP A 35 6.06 0.35 -16.76
CA ASP A 35 6.54 -0.86 -16.08
C ASP A 35 8.07 -0.89 -15.87
N LYS A 36 8.78 0.22 -16.13
CA LYS A 36 10.23 0.27 -16.10
C LYS A 36 10.74 1.63 -15.63
N TRP A 37 11.52 1.59 -14.56
CA TRP A 37 12.32 2.73 -14.12
C TRP A 37 13.59 2.84 -14.98
N GLU A 38 13.87 4.05 -15.46
CA GLU A 38 15.08 4.38 -16.20
C GLU A 38 16.11 5.00 -15.25
N VAL A 39 17.37 4.60 -15.37
CA VAL A 39 18.45 5.19 -14.57
C VAL A 39 18.82 6.54 -15.18
N VAL A 40 18.70 7.61 -14.39
CA VAL A 40 19.04 8.98 -14.82
C VAL A 40 20.42 9.40 -14.31
N GLU A 41 20.80 8.93 -13.13
CA GLU A 41 22.06 9.30 -12.50
C GLU A 41 22.68 8.08 -11.80
N THR A 42 24.02 8.02 -11.82
CA THR A 42 24.79 6.99 -11.10
C THR A 42 25.92 7.63 -10.30
N ASN A 43 26.27 7.01 -9.17
CA ASN A 43 27.43 7.41 -8.37
C ASN A 43 28.75 6.84 -8.92
N SER A 44 29.87 7.19 -8.27
CA SER A 44 31.23 6.71 -8.62
C SER A 44 31.41 5.19 -8.54
N ARG A 45 30.47 4.47 -7.92
CA ARG A 45 30.45 3.00 -7.83
C ARG A 45 29.58 2.35 -8.91
N GLY A 46 29.02 3.14 -9.83
CA GLY A 46 28.13 2.68 -10.88
C GLY A 46 26.72 2.30 -10.39
N GLN A 47 26.30 2.75 -9.20
CA GLN A 47 24.96 2.50 -8.70
C GLN A 47 24.03 3.66 -9.03
N ALA A 48 22.81 3.35 -9.47
CA ALA A 48 21.78 4.34 -9.71
C ALA A 48 21.44 5.13 -8.44
N THR A 49 21.51 6.45 -8.51
CA THR A 49 21.14 7.39 -7.44
C THR A 49 19.77 8.01 -7.69
N MET A 50 19.40 8.19 -8.96
CA MET A 50 18.12 8.74 -9.40
C MET A 50 17.54 7.87 -10.51
N VAL A 51 16.23 7.61 -10.43
CA VAL A 51 15.48 6.89 -11.45
C VAL A 51 14.25 7.67 -11.88
N ARG A 52 13.84 7.49 -13.14
CA ARG A 52 12.68 8.14 -13.73
C ARG A 52 11.68 7.13 -14.27
N ASN A 53 10.41 7.45 -14.11
CA ASN A 53 9.28 6.71 -14.61
C ASN A 53 8.23 7.72 -15.12
N GLY A 54 8.11 7.85 -16.44
CA GLY A 54 7.34 8.93 -17.05
C GLY A 54 7.85 10.31 -16.61
N ASP A 55 6.98 11.12 -16.02
CA ASP A 55 7.31 12.45 -15.48
C ASP A 55 7.81 12.40 -14.02
N THR A 56 7.79 11.22 -13.39
CA THR A 56 8.20 11.05 -12.00
C THR A 56 9.68 10.75 -11.92
N THR A 57 10.44 11.60 -11.25
CA THR A 57 11.85 11.34 -10.91
C THR A 57 11.98 11.21 -9.40
N ILE A 58 12.55 10.10 -8.93
CA ILE A 58 12.72 9.80 -7.51
C ILE A 58 14.13 9.27 -7.23
N ALA A 59 14.63 9.55 -6.03
CA ALA A 59 15.90 9.02 -5.55
C ALA A 59 15.81 7.53 -5.24
N VAL A 60 16.89 6.79 -5.49
CA VAL A 60 17.02 5.40 -5.07
C VAL A 60 17.49 5.36 -3.61
N CYS A 61 16.90 4.48 -2.80
CA CYS A 61 17.30 4.33 -1.40
C CYS A 61 18.75 3.87 -1.29
N MET A 62 19.53 4.60 -0.49
CA MET A 62 20.96 4.37 -0.28
C MET A 62 21.28 4.34 1.22
N LYS A 63 22.51 3.98 1.57
CA LYS A 63 22.97 4.01 2.96
C LYS A 63 22.81 5.44 3.52
N GLY A 64 22.03 5.58 4.58
CA GLY A 64 21.75 6.86 5.22
C GLY A 64 20.52 7.61 4.68
N LYS A 65 19.81 7.06 3.69
CA LYS A 65 18.52 7.59 3.20
C LYS A 65 17.51 6.47 3.01
N THR A 66 16.58 6.38 3.95
CA THR A 66 15.51 5.36 3.99
C THR A 66 14.14 5.92 3.62
N ASP A 67 13.95 7.23 3.75
CA ASP A 67 12.68 7.90 3.46
C ASP A 67 12.75 8.68 2.13
N ASN A 68 11.58 8.89 1.52
CA ASN A 68 11.42 9.65 0.26
C ASN A 68 12.34 9.13 -0.85
N CYS A 69 12.45 7.81 -0.96
CA CYS A 69 13.24 7.11 -1.95
C CYS A 69 12.56 5.80 -2.36
N ILE A 70 12.90 5.30 -3.54
CA ILE A 70 12.44 3.99 -4.03
C ILE A 70 13.45 2.89 -3.66
N ASN A 71 12.95 1.74 -3.21
CA ASN A 71 13.80 0.58 -3.01
C ASN A 71 14.41 0.15 -4.36
N PRO A 72 15.73 -0.09 -4.45
CA PRO A 72 16.38 -0.54 -5.67
C PRO A 72 15.70 -1.71 -6.39
N ARG A 73 15.13 -2.67 -5.65
CA ARG A 73 14.42 -3.83 -6.23
C ARG A 73 13.10 -3.43 -6.89
N GLU A 74 12.36 -2.53 -6.27
CA GLU A 74 11.13 -1.95 -6.83
C GLU A 74 11.44 -1.11 -8.08
N ALA A 75 12.62 -0.49 -8.12
CA ALA A 75 13.13 0.20 -9.31
C ALA A 75 13.67 -0.75 -10.41
N GLY A 76 13.51 -2.08 -10.26
CA GLY A 76 14.00 -3.07 -11.24
C GLY A 76 15.53 -3.25 -11.24
N LEU A 77 16.25 -2.71 -10.26
CA LEU A 77 17.69 -2.86 -10.14
C LEU A 77 18.05 -4.22 -9.53
N LYS A 78 19.22 -4.75 -9.89
CA LYS A 78 19.66 -6.10 -9.48
C LYS A 78 20.29 -6.15 -8.07
N TRP A 79 20.18 -5.08 -7.29
CA TRP A 79 20.77 -4.92 -5.95
C TRP A 79 19.71 -4.44 -4.94
N GLY A 80 20.08 -4.29 -3.67
CA GLY A 80 19.18 -3.87 -2.59
C GLY A 80 18.40 -5.01 -1.93
N ASN A 81 17.66 -4.66 -0.87
CA ASN A 81 16.88 -5.60 -0.05
C ASN A 81 15.63 -6.06 -0.77
N ARG A 82 15.31 -7.35 -0.64
CA ARG A 82 14.05 -7.91 -1.13
C ARG A 82 12.92 -7.57 -0.14
N PRO A 83 11.69 -7.32 -0.63
CA PRO A 83 10.52 -7.23 0.23
C PRO A 83 10.40 -8.48 1.11
N LEU A 84 10.00 -8.29 2.36
CA LEU A 84 9.66 -9.40 3.24
C LEU A 84 8.36 -10.04 2.74
N ALA A 85 8.32 -11.37 2.64
CA ALA A 85 7.11 -12.10 2.26
C ALA A 85 6.07 -12.14 3.39
N TYR A 86 6.50 -11.93 4.64
CA TYR A 86 5.65 -11.88 5.81
C TYR A 86 6.28 -10.99 6.88
N TRP A 87 5.45 -10.43 7.76
CA TRP A 87 5.92 -9.67 8.92
C TRP A 87 6.08 -10.61 10.12
N PRO A 88 7.30 -10.81 10.66
CA PRO A 88 7.50 -11.62 11.86
C PRO A 88 7.10 -10.80 13.11
N GLY A 89 5.85 -10.95 13.56
CA GLY A 89 5.35 -10.30 14.76
C GLY A 89 3.84 -10.07 14.73
N GLN A 90 3.30 -9.53 15.81
CA GLN A 90 1.93 -9.02 15.79
C GLN A 90 1.85 -7.78 14.88
N PRO A 91 0.67 -7.47 14.29
CA PRO A 91 0.49 -6.27 13.48
C PRO A 91 0.96 -5.03 14.23
N ALA A 92 1.57 -4.07 13.53
CA ALA A 92 1.99 -2.80 14.14
C ALA A 92 0.82 -2.03 14.82
N SER A 93 -0.43 -2.37 14.47
CA SER A 93 -1.67 -1.83 15.04
C SER A 93 -2.14 -2.50 16.33
N SER A 94 -1.40 -3.48 16.87
CA SER A 94 -1.80 -4.25 18.07
C SER A 94 -1.30 -3.69 19.41
N MET A 95 -0.86 -2.42 19.43
CA MET A 95 -0.48 -1.71 20.66
C MET A 95 -1.69 -1.23 21.45
#